data_AF-A0A3D1HZP0-F1
#
_entry.id   AF-A0A3D1HZP0-F1
#
_cell.length_a   1.000
_cell.length_b   1.000
_cell.length_c   1.000
_cell.angle_alpha   90.00
_cell.angle_beta   90.00
_cell.angle_gamma   90.00
#
_symmetry.space_group_name_H-M   'P 1'
#
loop_
_entity.id
_entity.type
_entity.pdbx_description
1 polymer ?
#
loop_
_entity_poly.entity_id
_entity_poly.type
_entity_poly.pdbx_seq_one_letter_code
_entity_poly.pdbx_strand_id
1 'polypeptide(L)'
;MKQGGKIMFCSKCGTKIPEGASVCPNCGAAASPIEATNEVTKNNKPPKKKMSKGKKALVIVGVIAALMIFIGIIGAIGSEGGSDVPDSSVSTEAGAAANAAVTEKSDKSGSSKSGSASVPTTKAVSKEYRNALKKAKSYSDMMHMSKKAIYDQLTSEYGENFPADAAQYAIDNLKADYKYNALQKAKSYQDNMSMSKSAIYDQLISEYGEQFTAEEAQYAIDNLPD
;
A
#
# COMPACT_ATOMS: atom_id res chain seq x y z
N MET A 1 6.30 -44.73 -17.16
CA MET A 1 5.87 -43.50 -17.88
C MET A 1 5.46 -42.46 -16.85
N LYS A 2 5.66 -41.15 -17.08
CA LYS A 2 5.07 -40.10 -16.21
C LYS A 2 3.62 -39.86 -16.65
N GLN A 3 2.65 -40.12 -15.77
CA GLN A 3 1.26 -39.71 -15.99
C GLN A 3 1.14 -38.24 -15.56
N GLY A 4 0.73 -37.37 -16.48
CA GLY A 4 0.43 -35.97 -16.17
C GLY A 4 -1.04 -35.81 -15.80
N GLY A 5 -1.34 -35.79 -14.50
CA GLY A 5 -2.72 -35.62 -14.01
C GLY A 5 -3.36 -34.31 -14.47
N LYS A 6 -4.63 -34.37 -14.88
CA LYS A 6 -5.39 -33.21 -15.37
C LYS A 6 -6.00 -32.48 -14.17
N ILE A 7 -5.25 -31.55 -13.60
CA ILE A 7 -5.73 -30.67 -12.53
C ILE A 7 -7.01 -29.96 -12.98
N MET A 8 -8.08 -30.09 -12.19
CA MET A 8 -9.35 -29.37 -12.38
C MET A 8 -9.69 -28.54 -11.14
N PHE A 9 -10.45 -27.46 -11.34
CA PHE A 9 -10.85 -26.51 -10.31
C PHE A 9 -12.38 -26.35 -10.30
N CYS A 10 -12.97 -26.12 -9.13
CA CYS A 10 -14.41 -26.02 -8.98
C CYS A 10 -14.95 -24.69 -9.53
N SER A 11 -15.84 -24.74 -10.52
CA SER A 11 -16.50 -23.58 -11.13
C SER A 11 -17.41 -22.78 -10.18
N LYS A 12 -17.60 -23.22 -8.92
CA LYS A 12 -18.40 -22.52 -7.90
C LYS A 12 -17.57 -21.83 -6.81
N CYS A 13 -16.33 -22.27 -6.54
CA CYS A 13 -15.52 -21.77 -5.42
C CYS A 13 -14.00 -21.69 -5.71
N GLY A 14 -13.57 -21.96 -6.95
CA GLY A 14 -12.15 -21.94 -7.35
C GLY A 14 -11.29 -23.07 -6.78
N THR A 15 -11.74 -23.82 -5.77
CA THR A 15 -10.94 -24.85 -5.11
C THR A 15 -10.53 -25.97 -6.07
N LYS A 16 -9.25 -26.36 -6.03
CA LYS A 16 -8.70 -27.52 -6.77
C LYS A 16 -9.42 -28.80 -6.36
N ILE A 17 -9.98 -29.52 -7.32
CA ILE A 17 -10.65 -30.81 -7.11
C ILE A 17 -9.60 -31.93 -7.28
N PRO A 18 -9.47 -32.87 -6.32
CA PRO A 18 -8.58 -34.02 -6.48
C PRO A 18 -9.12 -34.99 -7.53
N GLU A 19 -8.22 -35.69 -8.23
CA GLU A 19 -8.60 -36.59 -9.33
C GLU A 19 -9.50 -37.73 -8.82
N GLY A 20 -10.61 -37.98 -9.52
CA GLY A 20 -11.62 -38.97 -9.14
C GLY A 20 -12.74 -38.47 -8.19
N ALA A 21 -12.65 -37.26 -7.63
CA ALA A 21 -13.73 -36.73 -6.79
C ALA A 21 -14.92 -36.23 -7.62
N SER A 22 -16.10 -36.82 -7.38
CA SER A 22 -17.37 -36.46 -8.02
C SER A 22 -18.06 -35.22 -7.41
N VAL A 23 -17.59 -34.75 -6.25
CA VAL A 23 -18.14 -33.62 -5.50
C VAL A 23 -16.98 -32.75 -4.99
N CYS A 24 -17.12 -31.43 -5.05
CA CYS A 24 -16.14 -30.50 -4.51
C CYS A 24 -16.15 -30.53 -2.97
N PRO A 25 -15.02 -30.81 -2.30
CA PRO A 25 -14.97 -30.94 -0.84
C PRO A 25 -15.17 -29.62 -0.08
N ASN A 26 -15.10 -28.46 -0.76
CA ASN A 26 -15.26 -27.15 -0.13
C ASN A 26 -16.70 -26.60 -0.19
N CYS A 27 -17.47 -26.92 -1.25
CA CYS A 27 -18.79 -26.32 -1.47
C CYS A 27 -19.91 -27.31 -1.87
N GLY A 28 -19.64 -28.62 -1.91
CA GLY A 28 -20.65 -29.64 -2.24
C GLY A 28 -21.13 -29.65 -3.70
N ALA A 29 -20.60 -28.78 -4.57
CA ALA A 29 -20.96 -28.76 -5.98
C ALA A 29 -20.45 -30.00 -6.72
N ALA A 30 -21.29 -30.60 -7.57
CA ALA A 30 -20.91 -31.74 -8.40
C ALA A 30 -19.79 -31.40 -9.40
N ALA A 31 -18.86 -32.32 -9.60
CA ALA A 31 -17.72 -32.17 -10.51
C ALA A 31 -18.09 -32.66 -11.92
N SER A 32 -18.75 -31.82 -12.71
CA SER A 32 -19.06 -32.12 -14.11
C SER A 32 -17.79 -32.20 -14.97
N PRO A 33 -17.53 -33.30 -15.71
CA PRO A 33 -16.44 -33.35 -16.67
C PRO A 33 -16.68 -32.37 -17.82
N ILE A 34 -15.85 -31.34 -17.93
CA ILE A 34 -15.82 -30.49 -19.12
C ILE A 34 -14.90 -31.16 -20.15
N GLU A 35 -15.50 -31.88 -21.09
CA GLU A 35 -14.81 -32.37 -22.28
C GLU A 35 -14.44 -31.19 -23.18
N ALA A 36 -13.19 -31.15 -23.64
CA ALA A 36 -12.65 -30.04 -24.43
C ALA A 36 -13.00 -30.20 -25.92
N THR A 37 -14.26 -29.96 -26.27
CA THR A 37 -14.74 -29.96 -27.66
C THR A 37 -14.20 -28.75 -28.44
N ASN A 38 -12.98 -28.89 -28.95
CA ASN A 38 -12.29 -27.88 -29.78
C ASN A 38 -12.88 -27.72 -31.20
N GLU A 39 -14.20 -27.49 -31.34
CA GLU A 39 -14.82 -27.15 -32.63
C GLU A 39 -15.87 -26.02 -32.53
N VAL A 40 -15.40 -24.76 -32.55
CA VAL A 40 -16.08 -23.68 -33.29
C VAL A 40 -15.01 -22.81 -33.97
N THR A 41 -14.80 -23.02 -35.27
CA THR A 41 -13.97 -22.12 -36.11
C THR A 41 -14.77 -21.72 -37.34
N LYS A 42 -14.68 -20.43 -37.75
CA LYS A 42 -15.41 -19.80 -38.87
C LYS A 42 -16.91 -19.61 -38.51
N ASN A 43 -17.49 -18.41 -38.50
CA ASN A 43 -17.21 -17.22 -39.31
C ASN A 43 -17.43 -15.92 -38.53
N ASN A 44 -16.44 -15.03 -38.52
CA ASN A 44 -16.69 -13.58 -38.48
C ASN A 44 -15.51 -12.83 -39.11
N LYS A 45 -15.76 -12.16 -40.23
CA LYS A 45 -14.74 -11.46 -41.03
C LYS A 45 -14.69 -9.98 -40.59
N PRO A 46 -13.62 -9.51 -39.92
CA PRO A 46 -13.56 -8.12 -39.50
C PRO A 46 -13.52 -7.18 -40.73
N PRO A 47 -14.29 -6.08 -40.74
CA PRO A 47 -14.26 -5.12 -41.84
C PRO A 47 -12.90 -4.39 -41.85
N LYS A 48 -12.26 -4.32 -43.02
CA LYS A 48 -10.96 -3.65 -43.19
C LYS A 48 -11.10 -2.13 -43.04
N LYS A 49 -11.00 -1.61 -41.81
CA LYS A 49 -10.90 -0.17 -41.55
C LYS A 49 -9.56 0.33 -42.09
N LYS A 50 -9.59 1.37 -42.94
CA LYS A 50 -8.38 1.92 -43.59
C LYS A 50 -7.48 2.60 -42.56
N MET A 51 -6.16 2.38 -42.65
CA MET A 51 -5.18 3.17 -41.90
C MET A 51 -5.11 4.60 -42.45
N SER A 52 -5.43 5.59 -41.63
CA SER A 52 -4.92 6.96 -41.79
C SER A 52 -3.62 7.11 -40.98
N LYS A 53 -2.60 7.75 -41.55
CA LYS A 53 -1.36 8.08 -40.82
C LYS A 53 -1.60 9.33 -39.96
N GLY A 54 -1.45 9.23 -38.63
CA GLY A 54 -1.90 10.30 -37.73
C GLY A 54 -1.24 10.36 -36.34
N LYS A 55 0.08 10.59 -36.30
CA LYS A 55 0.87 10.98 -35.09
C LYS A 55 0.91 9.92 -33.95
N LYS A 56 1.79 10.14 -32.96
CA LYS A 56 2.12 9.23 -31.84
C LYS A 56 1.91 9.91 -30.48
N ALA A 57 1.91 9.08 -29.43
CA ALA A 57 2.10 9.40 -27.99
C ALA A 57 0.88 9.89 -27.16
N LEU A 58 1.06 9.78 -25.83
CA LEU A 58 0.24 10.31 -24.72
C LEU A 58 -1.15 9.67 -24.43
N VAL A 59 -1.17 8.36 -24.13
CA VAL A 59 -2.25 7.74 -23.29
C VAL A 59 -1.67 6.74 -22.27
N ILE A 60 -0.55 7.07 -21.61
CA ILE A 60 0.01 6.32 -20.46
C ILE A 60 0.41 7.32 -19.35
N VAL A 61 -0.56 8.16 -18.96
CA VAL A 61 -0.37 9.26 -17.99
C VAL A 61 -1.59 9.45 -17.07
N GLY A 62 -2.79 9.01 -17.49
CA GLY A 62 -4.07 9.49 -16.95
C GLY A 62 -4.39 9.20 -15.48
N VAL A 63 -3.76 8.19 -14.85
CA VAL A 63 -4.01 7.87 -13.42
C VAL A 63 -2.91 8.44 -12.53
N ILE A 64 -1.64 8.38 -12.95
CA ILE A 64 -0.50 8.87 -12.14
C ILE A 64 -0.45 10.41 -12.14
N ALA A 65 -0.85 11.09 -13.21
CA ALA A 65 -0.88 12.55 -13.24
C ALA A 65 -2.00 13.16 -12.36
N ALA A 66 -3.06 12.42 -12.02
CA ALA A 66 -4.14 12.93 -11.17
C ALA A 66 -3.64 13.31 -9.75
N LEU A 67 -2.60 12.63 -9.25
CA LEU A 67 -1.95 12.94 -7.97
C LEU A 67 -0.89 14.05 -8.06
N MET A 68 -0.48 14.47 -9.26
CA MET A 68 0.58 15.47 -9.47
C MET A 68 0.06 16.89 -9.76
N ILE A 69 -1.27 17.10 -9.84
CA ILE A 69 -1.88 18.37 -10.26
C ILE A 69 -2.20 19.31 -9.07
N PHE A 70 -2.15 18.83 -7.83
CA PHE A 70 -2.47 19.63 -6.63
C PHE A 70 -1.29 20.40 -6.00
N ILE A 71 -0.07 20.32 -6.57
CA ILE A 71 1.10 21.08 -6.09
C ILE A 71 1.62 21.97 -7.23
N GLY A 72 0.95 23.11 -7.48
CA GLY A 72 1.29 23.96 -8.64
C GLY A 72 0.88 25.45 -8.59
N ILE A 73 0.08 25.87 -7.62
CA ILE A 73 -0.31 27.28 -7.36
C ILE A 73 -0.41 27.37 -5.82
N ILE A 74 0.22 28.30 -5.09
CA ILE A 74 0.44 29.74 -5.31
C ILE A 74 1.92 30.12 -5.18
N GLY A 75 2.37 31.13 -5.93
CA GLY A 75 3.66 31.80 -5.72
C GLY A 75 3.65 33.26 -6.18
N ALA A 76 4.29 34.12 -5.38
CA ALA A 76 4.72 35.49 -5.67
C ALA A 76 3.67 36.54 -6.15
N ILE A 77 3.17 37.32 -5.19
CA ILE A 77 3.21 38.80 -5.26
C ILE A 77 3.88 39.32 -3.97
N GLY A 78 4.45 40.52 -3.96
CA GLY A 78 5.14 41.07 -2.79
C GLY A 78 5.49 42.54 -2.92
N SER A 79 6.04 43.13 -1.84
CA SER A 79 6.41 44.55 -1.68
C SER A 79 5.19 45.52 -1.64
N GLU A 80 5.06 46.53 -0.75
CA GLU A 80 5.94 47.08 0.33
C GLU A 80 5.10 47.69 1.48
N GLY A 81 5.73 47.89 2.65
CA GLY A 81 5.48 49.04 3.54
C GLY A 81 4.55 48.91 4.77
N GLY A 82 4.98 49.49 5.90
CA GLY A 82 4.06 50.18 6.83
C GLY A 82 3.86 49.62 8.26
N SER A 83 4.53 50.25 9.23
CA SER A 83 4.00 50.65 10.55
C SER A 83 3.47 49.64 11.61
N ASP A 84 4.25 49.59 12.71
CA ASP A 84 3.84 49.81 14.11
C ASP A 84 3.20 48.70 14.97
N VAL A 85 3.50 48.80 16.28
CA VAL A 85 3.16 47.86 17.38
C VAL A 85 2.24 48.52 18.41
N PRO A 86 1.51 47.74 19.25
CA PRO A 86 2.02 47.41 20.60
C PRO A 86 1.88 45.90 20.91
N ASP A 87 2.85 45.26 21.57
CA ASP A 87 3.08 45.23 23.03
C ASP A 87 1.89 44.75 23.89
N SER A 88 2.11 43.61 24.54
CA SER A 88 1.59 43.28 25.87
C SER A 88 2.38 42.10 26.45
N SER A 89 3.17 42.37 27.48
CA SER A 89 3.71 41.36 28.43
C SER A 89 2.58 40.88 29.37
N VAL A 90 2.69 39.91 30.30
CA VAL A 90 3.77 39.13 30.94
C VAL A 90 3.12 37.79 31.44
N SER A 91 3.74 36.67 31.85
CA SER A 91 5.06 36.37 32.44
C SER A 91 5.50 34.90 32.15
N THR A 92 6.42 34.39 32.97
CA THR A 92 7.13 33.08 32.93
C THR A 92 6.71 32.14 34.09
N GLU A 93 7.39 30.99 34.19
CA GLU A 93 7.65 30.12 35.38
C GLU A 93 6.93 28.75 35.44
N ALA A 94 7.51 27.63 35.91
CA ALA A 94 8.87 27.04 35.79
C ALA A 94 8.98 25.66 36.51
N GLY A 95 9.87 24.77 36.05
CA GLY A 95 10.48 23.66 36.85
C GLY A 95 9.88 22.24 36.75
N ALA A 96 10.55 21.16 37.21
CA ALA A 96 11.98 20.93 37.53
C ALA A 96 12.28 19.41 37.81
N ALA A 97 13.57 19.00 37.74
CA ALA A 97 14.15 17.66 38.10
C ALA A 97 13.73 16.43 37.24
N ALA A 98 14.58 15.51 36.74
CA ALA A 98 15.80 14.77 37.22
C ALA A 98 15.46 13.44 37.96
N ASN A 99 16.20 12.31 37.87
CA ASN A 99 17.65 12.08 37.68
C ASN A 99 18.01 10.63 37.19
N ALA A 100 19.28 10.37 36.78
CA ALA A 100 20.06 9.09 36.66
C ALA A 100 19.44 7.81 36.00
N ALA A 101 20.11 6.92 35.21
CA ALA A 101 21.48 6.33 35.16
C ALA A 101 21.73 5.28 36.28
N VAL A 102 22.39 4.10 36.13
CA VAL A 102 23.60 3.65 35.37
C VAL A 102 23.53 2.12 34.96
N THR A 103 24.60 1.59 34.34
CA THR A 103 24.89 0.30 33.63
C THR A 103 25.01 -1.02 34.48
N GLU A 104 25.47 -2.23 34.06
CA GLU A 104 26.26 -2.74 32.89
C GLU A 104 26.20 -4.30 32.62
N LYS A 105 26.66 -4.74 31.41
CA LYS A 105 27.37 -6.01 30.99
C LYS A 105 26.84 -7.45 31.34
N SER A 106 26.60 -8.38 30.37
CA SER A 106 27.52 -9.35 29.67
C SER A 106 27.37 -10.82 30.19
N ASP A 107 27.61 -11.95 29.48
CA ASP A 107 27.93 -12.24 28.06
C ASP A 107 27.77 -13.76 27.67
N LYS A 108 28.00 -14.11 26.37
CA LYS A 108 28.50 -15.42 25.82
C LYS A 108 27.55 -16.66 25.72
N SER A 109 27.62 -17.60 24.74
CA SER A 109 28.01 -17.63 23.29
C SER A 109 27.73 -19.02 22.63
N GLY A 110 27.57 -19.10 21.30
CA GLY A 110 27.63 -20.33 20.46
C GLY A 110 26.63 -20.36 19.26
N SER A 111 26.98 -19.99 18.02
CA SER A 111 27.75 -20.74 16.98
C SER A 111 26.95 -21.87 16.28
N SER A 112 26.86 -22.03 14.94
CA SER A 112 27.27 -21.24 13.75
C SER A 112 26.77 -21.94 12.46
N LYS A 113 26.45 -21.23 11.36
CA LYS A 113 27.05 -21.45 10.00
C LYS A 113 26.56 -20.48 8.90
N SER A 114 27.53 -19.90 8.20
CA SER A 114 27.48 -18.92 7.09
C SER A 114 26.45 -19.13 5.95
N GLY A 115 25.85 -18.01 5.52
CA GLY A 115 25.34 -17.74 4.18
C GLY A 115 25.54 -16.24 3.87
N SER A 116 26.10 -15.87 2.72
CA SER A 116 26.65 -14.52 2.50
C SER A 116 25.62 -13.47 2.06
N ALA A 117 25.09 -12.71 3.01
CA ALA A 117 24.46 -11.40 2.80
C ALA A 117 25.07 -10.37 3.76
N SER A 118 25.09 -9.09 3.40
CA SER A 118 25.70 -8.03 4.22
C SER A 118 24.88 -7.77 5.48
N VAL A 119 25.37 -8.21 6.64
CA VAL A 119 24.73 -8.01 7.94
C VAL A 119 24.79 -6.52 8.33
N PRO A 120 23.65 -5.84 8.54
CA PRO A 120 23.65 -4.48 9.11
C PRO A 120 24.10 -4.55 10.58
N THR A 121 25.17 -3.84 10.93
CA THR A 121 25.70 -3.84 12.29
C THR A 121 24.78 -3.09 13.25
N THR A 122 24.52 -3.69 14.41
CA THR A 122 23.57 -3.15 15.39
C THR A 122 24.12 -1.92 16.13
N LYS A 123 23.20 -1.14 16.72
CA LYS A 123 23.43 -0.02 17.65
C LYS A 123 23.90 1.33 17.10
N ALA A 124 23.79 1.58 15.80
CA ALA A 124 23.58 2.94 15.29
C ALA A 124 22.41 2.95 14.30
N VAL A 125 21.24 3.45 14.74
CA VAL A 125 20.17 3.81 13.78
C VAL A 125 20.78 4.85 12.85
N SER A 126 20.88 4.56 11.56
CA SER A 126 21.53 5.45 10.60
C SER A 126 20.72 6.73 10.39
N LYS A 127 21.30 7.73 9.70
CA LYS A 127 20.51 8.88 9.23
C LYS A 127 19.37 8.40 8.33
N GLU A 128 19.65 7.42 7.48
CA GLU A 128 18.71 6.76 6.56
C GLU A 128 17.50 6.16 7.26
N TYR A 129 17.73 5.32 8.27
CA TYR A 129 16.65 4.67 9.03
C TYR A 129 15.74 5.70 9.74
N ARG A 130 16.30 6.82 10.20
CA ARG A 130 15.51 7.95 10.74
C ARG A 130 14.76 8.74 9.66
N ASN A 131 15.33 8.87 8.46
CA ASN A 131 14.66 9.52 7.33
C ASN A 131 13.46 8.69 6.86
N ALA A 132 13.66 7.37 6.70
CA ALA A 132 12.62 6.42 6.34
C ALA A 132 11.47 6.44 7.35
N LEU A 133 11.75 6.38 8.66
CA LEU A 133 10.71 6.48 9.71
C LEU A 133 9.95 7.81 9.67
N LYS A 134 10.61 8.93 9.35
CA LYS A 134 9.94 10.23 9.17
C LYS A 134 9.02 10.23 7.95
N LYS A 135 9.47 9.70 6.80
CA LYS A 135 8.64 9.60 5.58
C LYS A 135 7.48 8.63 5.76
N ALA A 136 7.70 7.50 6.43
CA ALA A 136 6.66 6.55 6.83
C ALA A 136 5.57 7.24 7.66
N LYS A 137 5.97 8.06 8.64
CA LYS A 137 5.03 8.87 9.41
C LYS A 137 4.27 9.88 8.53
N SER A 138 4.93 10.62 7.64
CA SER A 138 4.23 11.53 6.71
C SER A 138 3.20 10.82 5.81
N TYR A 139 3.52 9.62 5.31
CA TYR A 139 2.59 8.83 4.50
C TYR A 139 1.40 8.28 5.29
N SER A 140 1.58 7.97 6.57
CA SER A 140 0.45 7.67 7.48
C SER A 140 -0.37 8.93 7.77
N ASP A 141 0.25 9.95 8.35
CA ASP A 141 -0.44 11.13 8.91
C ASP A 141 -1.12 12.02 7.85
N MET A 142 -0.57 12.11 6.64
CA MET A 142 -1.06 13.01 5.59
C MET A 142 -1.78 12.27 4.47
N MET A 143 -1.27 11.12 4.05
CA MET A 143 -1.81 10.35 2.92
C MET A 143 -2.67 9.15 3.36
N HIS A 144 -2.78 8.87 4.67
CA HIS A 144 -3.62 7.81 5.23
C HIS A 144 -3.38 6.46 4.55
N MET A 145 -2.12 6.12 4.29
CA MET A 145 -1.75 4.90 3.56
C MET A 145 -1.76 3.66 4.46
N SER A 146 -1.94 2.48 3.85
CA SER A 146 -1.82 1.19 4.54
C SER A 146 -0.37 0.85 4.90
N LYS A 147 -0.19 -0.11 5.82
CA LYS A 147 1.15 -0.60 6.21
C LYS A 147 1.96 -1.08 4.99
N LYS A 148 1.31 -1.75 4.03
CA LYS A 148 1.98 -2.24 2.81
C LYS A 148 2.27 -1.12 1.82
N ALA A 149 1.31 -0.24 1.54
CA ALA A 149 1.51 0.87 0.61
C ALA A 149 2.63 1.82 1.08
N ILE A 150 2.79 2.04 2.39
CA ILE A 150 3.93 2.80 2.95
C ILE A 150 5.27 2.09 2.67
N TYR A 151 5.36 0.77 2.83
CA TYR A 151 6.58 0.01 2.55
C TYR A 151 6.96 0.06 1.06
N ASP A 152 6.00 -0.20 0.17
CA ASP A 152 6.17 -0.13 -1.28
C ASP A 152 6.63 1.28 -1.70
N GLN A 153 6.04 2.34 -1.14
CA GLN A 153 6.38 3.72 -1.45
C GLN A 153 7.77 4.15 -0.92
N LEU A 154 8.18 3.64 0.26
CA LEU A 154 9.52 3.86 0.81
C LEU A 154 10.61 3.17 -0.03
N THR A 155 10.32 1.98 -0.57
CA THR A 155 11.30 1.16 -1.33
C THR A 155 11.29 1.41 -2.83
N SER A 156 10.24 2.04 -3.37
CA SER A 156 10.10 2.34 -4.81
C SER A 156 11.22 3.25 -5.34
N GLU A 157 11.82 2.86 -6.47
CA GLU A 157 12.76 3.68 -7.26
C GLU A 157 12.17 5.03 -7.70
N TYR A 158 10.83 5.12 -7.81
CA TYR A 158 10.08 6.33 -8.14
C TYR A 158 9.51 7.05 -6.91
N GLY A 159 9.71 6.51 -5.71
CA GLY A 159 9.26 7.06 -4.44
C GLY A 159 10.43 7.65 -3.66
N GLU A 160 10.73 7.07 -2.50
CA GLU A 160 11.86 7.50 -1.66
C GLU A 160 13.16 6.70 -1.92
N ASN A 161 13.07 5.55 -2.60
CA ASN A 161 14.20 4.65 -2.91
C ASN A 161 15.09 4.31 -1.70
N PHE A 162 14.50 4.15 -0.51
CA PHE A 162 15.23 3.71 0.67
C PHE A 162 15.62 2.22 0.57
N PRO A 163 16.79 1.83 1.10
CA PRO A 163 17.14 0.43 1.33
C PRO A 163 16.03 -0.33 2.08
N ALA A 164 15.76 -1.57 1.67
CA ALA A 164 14.66 -2.38 2.20
C ALA A 164 14.73 -2.61 3.72
N ASP A 165 15.94 -2.67 4.30
CA ASP A 165 16.17 -2.76 5.74
C ASP A 165 15.82 -1.44 6.47
N ALA A 166 16.10 -0.28 5.85
CA ALA A 166 15.68 1.02 6.37
C ALA A 166 14.15 1.22 6.28
N ALA A 167 13.52 0.74 5.20
CA ALA A 167 12.06 0.76 5.04
C ALA A 167 11.36 -0.21 6.01
N GLN A 168 11.88 -1.42 6.19
CA GLN A 168 11.37 -2.37 7.18
C GLN A 168 11.51 -1.82 8.60
N TYR A 169 12.67 -1.26 8.96
CA TYR A 169 12.86 -0.55 10.24
C TYR A 169 11.83 0.56 10.44
N ALA A 170 11.55 1.36 9.41
CA ALA A 170 10.54 2.41 9.47
C ALA A 170 9.14 1.85 9.76
N ILE A 171 8.75 0.77 9.07
CA ILE A 171 7.46 0.09 9.25
C ILE A 171 7.32 -0.55 10.64
N ASP A 172 8.39 -1.13 11.19
CA ASP A 172 8.36 -1.78 12.50
C ASP A 172 8.42 -0.79 13.68
N ASN A 173 8.86 0.45 13.43
CA ASN A 173 8.92 1.52 14.43
C ASN A 173 7.80 2.57 14.26
N LEU A 174 7.00 2.49 13.19
CA LEU A 174 5.88 3.39 12.93
C LEU A 174 4.67 3.03 13.80
N LYS A 175 4.37 3.88 14.78
CA LYS A 175 3.17 3.83 15.61
C LYS A 175 1.99 4.51 14.91
N ALA A 176 1.51 3.89 13.83
CA ALA A 176 0.32 4.31 13.10
C ALA A 176 -0.92 3.50 13.50
N ASP A 177 -2.10 4.12 13.41
CA ASP A 177 -3.37 3.42 13.44
C ASP A 177 -3.86 3.20 12.00
N TYR A 178 -3.60 2.00 11.48
CA TYR A 178 -3.98 1.65 10.11
C TYR A 178 -5.50 1.49 9.93
N LYS A 179 -6.26 1.27 11.02
CA LYS A 179 -7.73 1.25 11.00
C LYS A 179 -8.30 2.67 10.86
N TYR A 180 -7.70 3.64 11.55
CA TYR A 180 -7.96 5.05 11.31
C TYR A 180 -7.60 5.46 9.87
N ASN A 181 -6.43 5.06 9.36
CA ASN A 181 -6.01 5.36 7.98
C ASN A 181 -7.02 4.80 6.95
N ALA A 182 -7.44 3.54 7.11
CA ALA A 182 -8.44 2.90 6.26
C ALA A 182 -9.77 3.66 6.28
N LEU A 183 -10.24 4.11 7.45
CA LEU A 183 -11.46 4.91 7.59
C LEU A 183 -11.36 6.28 6.90
N GLN A 184 -10.21 6.95 6.96
CA GLN A 184 -10.02 8.23 6.26
C GLN A 184 -9.94 8.06 4.74
N LYS A 185 -9.33 6.97 4.26
CA LYS A 185 -9.39 6.59 2.84
C LYS A 185 -10.80 6.26 2.39
N ALA A 186 -11.55 5.50 3.19
CA ALA A 186 -12.94 5.17 2.91
C ALA A 186 -13.82 6.41 2.76
N LYS A 187 -13.71 7.37 3.69
CA LYS A 187 -14.38 8.68 3.60
C LYS A 187 -13.99 9.43 2.33
N SER A 188 -12.69 9.51 2.02
CA SER A 188 -12.22 10.17 0.80
C SER A 188 -12.81 9.56 -0.48
N TYR A 189 -13.02 8.24 -0.54
CA TYR A 189 -13.70 7.58 -1.67
C TYR A 189 -15.23 7.80 -1.70
N GLN A 190 -15.89 7.90 -0.55
CA GLN A 190 -17.31 8.29 -0.45
C GLN A 190 -17.50 9.75 -0.89
N ASP A 191 -16.76 10.67 -0.27
CA ASP A 191 -16.94 12.12 -0.43
C ASP A 191 -16.51 12.62 -1.83
N ASN A 192 -15.35 12.17 -2.33
CA ASN A 192 -14.78 12.68 -3.59
C ASN A 192 -15.13 11.84 -4.83
N MET A 193 -15.56 10.59 -4.66
CA MET A 193 -15.85 9.67 -5.79
C MET A 193 -17.25 9.04 -5.73
N SER A 194 -18.03 9.30 -4.69
CA SER A 194 -19.40 8.78 -4.50
C SER A 194 -19.49 7.25 -4.62
N MET A 195 -18.44 6.56 -4.17
CA MET A 195 -18.35 5.10 -4.24
C MET A 195 -19.26 4.43 -3.20
N SER A 196 -19.83 3.27 -3.55
CA SER A 196 -20.62 2.48 -2.60
C SER A 196 -19.74 1.78 -1.58
N LYS A 197 -20.27 1.47 -0.39
CA LYS A 197 -19.52 0.80 0.69
C LYS A 197 -18.82 -0.50 0.24
N SER A 198 -19.43 -1.27 -0.67
CA SER A 198 -18.78 -2.44 -1.29
C SER A 198 -17.61 -2.07 -2.20
N ALA A 199 -17.78 -1.10 -3.10
CA ALA A 199 -16.70 -0.67 -4.00
C ALA A 199 -15.53 -0.02 -3.24
N ILE A 200 -15.81 0.64 -2.12
CA ILE A 200 -14.80 1.16 -1.19
C ILE A 200 -14.04 0.01 -0.53
N TYR A 201 -14.73 -1.02 -0.04
CA TYR A 201 -14.09 -2.21 0.54
C TYR A 201 -13.11 -2.86 -0.46
N ASP A 202 -13.58 -3.15 -1.67
CA ASP A 202 -12.79 -3.77 -2.73
C ASP A 202 -11.55 -2.92 -3.08
N GLN A 203 -11.71 -1.58 -3.13
CA GLN A 203 -10.62 -0.64 -3.41
C GLN A 203 -9.60 -0.53 -2.25
N LEU A 204 -10.04 -0.67 -1.00
CA LEU A 204 -9.18 -0.66 0.18
C LEU A 204 -8.26 -1.89 0.21
N ILE A 205 -8.79 -3.09 -0.11
CA ILE A 205 -8.00 -4.34 -0.08
C ILE A 205 -7.25 -4.63 -1.39
N SER A 206 -7.58 -3.94 -2.49
CA SER A 206 -7.02 -4.21 -3.82
C SER A 206 -5.49 -4.12 -3.86
N GLU A 207 -4.86 -5.12 -4.50
CA GLU A 207 -3.40 -5.15 -4.76
C GLU A 207 -2.91 -3.93 -5.56
N TYR A 208 -3.80 -3.31 -6.35
CA TYR A 208 -3.55 -2.10 -7.14
C TYR A 208 -4.23 -0.84 -6.56
N GLY A 209 -4.89 -0.98 -5.41
CA GLY A 209 -5.54 0.10 -4.67
C GLY A 209 -4.73 0.45 -3.42
N GLU A 210 -5.38 0.46 -2.26
CA GLU A 210 -4.75 0.92 -1.01
C GLU A 210 -4.01 -0.18 -0.24
N GLN A 211 -4.21 -1.46 -0.55
CA GLN A 211 -3.53 -2.61 0.07
C GLN A 211 -3.65 -2.70 1.61
N PHE A 212 -4.79 -2.28 2.19
CA PHE A 212 -5.13 -2.56 3.59
C PHE A 212 -5.44 -4.04 3.82
N THR A 213 -5.35 -4.51 5.08
CA THR A 213 -5.88 -5.84 5.40
C THR A 213 -7.41 -5.86 5.36
N ALA A 214 -8.00 -7.06 5.24
CA ALA A 214 -9.46 -7.22 5.26
C ALA A 214 -10.08 -6.70 6.58
N GLU A 215 -9.39 -6.84 7.70
CA GLU A 215 -9.83 -6.38 9.02
C GLU A 215 -9.72 -4.85 9.21
N GLU A 216 -8.81 -4.21 8.48
CA GLU A 216 -8.67 -2.75 8.40
C GLU A 216 -9.74 -2.16 7.48
N ALA A 217 -9.95 -2.77 6.30
CA ALA A 217 -10.98 -2.37 5.35
C ALA A 217 -12.41 -2.59 5.89
N GLN A 218 -12.68 -3.73 6.55
CA GLN A 218 -13.99 -3.99 7.15
C GLN A 218 -14.29 -2.99 8.27
N TYR A 219 -13.32 -2.72 9.16
CA TYR A 219 -13.46 -1.69 10.19
C TYR A 219 -13.76 -0.31 9.58
N ALA A 220 -13.10 0.04 8.47
CA ALA A 220 -13.37 1.30 7.76
C ALA A 220 -14.81 1.38 7.25
N ILE A 221 -15.37 0.30 6.71
CA ILE A 221 -16.77 0.24 6.26
C ILE A 221 -17.76 0.27 7.43
N ASP A 222 -17.50 -0.50 8.50
CA ASP A 222 -18.36 -0.58 9.69
C ASP A 222 -18.49 0.77 10.42
N ASN A 223 -17.51 1.67 10.24
CA ASN A 223 -17.46 3.00 10.85
C ASN A 223 -17.69 4.13 9.81
N LEU A 224 -18.10 3.79 8.60
CA LEU A 224 -18.35 4.75 7.52
C LEU A 224 -19.78 5.32 7.63
N PRO A 225 -19.99 6.66 7.57
CA PRO A 225 -21.33 7.25 7.56
C PRO A 225 -22.14 6.77 6.36
N ASP A 226 -23.46 6.80 6.47
CA ASP A 226 -24.40 6.50 5.37
C ASP A 226 -24.55 7.70 4.40
#